data_AF-A0A1W9TXV0-F1
#
_entry.id   AF-A0A1W9TXV0-F1
#
_cell.length_a   1.000
_cell.length_b   1.000
_cell.length_c   1.000
_cell.angle_alpha   90.00
_cell.angle_beta   90.00
_cell.angle_gamma   90.00
#
_symmetry.space_group_name_H-M   'P 1'
#
loop_
_entity.id
_entity.type
_entity.pdbx_description
1 polymer ?
#
loop_
_entity_poly.entity_id
_entity_poly.type
_entity_poly.pdbx_seq_one_letter_code
_entity_poly.pdbx_strand_id
1 'polypeptide(L)'
;MENKRNRTECKKKLYDRAEIGTIRKNLHGRIRVALVYPNTYHVGMSNLGFQSVYYLLNAIDNLVCERFFLPNNRIGNITSIESGSPLTNFHVVAFSISFENDYLNTLSIFESTGIPMLSDARGDSHPLVIAGGIACILNPEPIASFIDCFLLGDAQQLVENFFAIYDPHSSKDAILKKIVSNVHGVYVPSFYNVSYNGDNTIKSFIPKSFAPETIRHSISKDKTLNPAFSAIITPDTTFADTFLIEVTKGCPHGCRFCSAGFIYRPPRFCSYSLVENLIKNIPEKKETHFKQNKIEQKTKFRIKTNNNI
;
A
#
# COMPACT_ATOMS: atom_id res chain seq x y z
N MET A 1 -16.53 -32.83 -4.31
CA MET A 1 -16.11 -31.61 -3.57
C MET A 1 -14.65 -31.66 -3.08
N GLU A 2 -13.99 -32.82 -3.02
CA GLU A 2 -12.57 -32.95 -2.60
C GLU A 2 -11.53 -32.32 -3.55
N ASN A 3 -11.77 -32.30 -4.87
CA ASN A 3 -10.77 -31.84 -5.83
C ASN A 3 -10.47 -30.32 -5.82
N LYS A 4 -11.37 -29.49 -5.29
CA LYS A 4 -11.16 -28.03 -5.18
C LYS A 4 -10.35 -27.65 -3.93
N ARG A 5 -10.56 -28.31 -2.80
CA ARG A 5 -9.77 -28.08 -1.56
C ARG A 5 -8.30 -28.43 -1.77
N ASN A 6 -8.01 -29.58 -2.40
CA ASN A 6 -6.64 -30.02 -2.65
C ASN A 6 -5.86 -29.09 -3.59
N ARG A 7 -6.48 -28.49 -4.61
CA ARG A 7 -5.80 -27.55 -5.53
C ARG A 7 -5.46 -26.21 -4.89
N THR A 8 -6.37 -25.65 -4.09
CA THR A 8 -6.15 -24.37 -3.38
C THR A 8 -5.08 -24.53 -2.30
N GLU A 9 -5.10 -25.64 -1.56
CA GLU A 9 -4.10 -25.96 -0.54
C GLU A 9 -2.72 -26.26 -1.15
N CYS A 10 -2.67 -26.89 -2.34
CA CYS A 10 -1.44 -27.14 -3.08
C CYS A 10 -0.82 -25.84 -3.63
N LYS A 11 -1.63 -24.89 -4.12
CA LYS A 11 -1.16 -23.56 -4.55
C LYS A 11 -0.62 -22.72 -3.39
N LYS A 12 -1.29 -22.75 -2.23
CA LYS A 12 -0.84 -22.03 -1.03
C LYS A 12 0.52 -22.54 -0.54
N LYS A 13 0.74 -23.87 -0.61
CA LYS A 13 2.04 -24.52 -0.34
C LYS A 13 3.12 -24.25 -1.41
N LEU A 14 2.75 -23.83 -2.62
CA LEU A 14 3.69 -23.58 -3.73
C LEU A 14 4.37 -22.21 -3.62
N TYR A 15 3.63 -21.14 -3.31
CA TYR A 15 4.21 -19.81 -3.11
C TYR A 15 5.20 -19.81 -1.93
N ASP A 16 4.78 -20.38 -0.80
CA ASP A 16 5.53 -20.39 0.45
C ASP A 16 6.90 -21.10 0.38
N ARG A 17 7.09 -22.06 -0.53
CA ARG A 17 8.33 -22.84 -0.62
C ARG A 17 9.40 -22.19 -1.49
N ALA A 18 9.02 -21.20 -2.30
CA ALA A 18 9.92 -20.54 -3.25
C ALA A 18 10.20 -19.07 -2.90
N GLU A 19 9.42 -18.47 -2.00
CA GLU A 19 9.65 -17.09 -1.54
C GLU A 19 10.80 -16.98 -0.53
N ILE A 20 11.60 -15.94 -0.68
CA ILE A 20 12.55 -15.44 0.33
C ILE A 20 12.05 -14.09 0.80
N GLY A 21 12.07 -13.84 2.11
CA GLY A 21 11.72 -12.53 2.68
C GLY A 21 10.25 -12.39 3.12
N THR A 22 9.44 -13.45 3.02
CA THR A 22 8.06 -13.45 3.54
C THR A 22 8.06 -13.22 5.05
N ILE A 23 7.37 -12.17 5.49
CA ILE A 23 7.29 -11.79 6.90
C ILE A 23 6.02 -12.39 7.49
N ARG A 24 6.19 -13.14 8.58
CA ARG A 24 5.07 -13.70 9.37
C ARG A 24 5.17 -13.21 10.80
N LYS A 25 4.17 -12.46 11.24
CA LYS A 25 4.05 -11.99 12.61
C LYS A 25 2.88 -12.68 13.31
N ASN A 26 2.95 -12.77 14.64
CA ASN A 26 1.80 -13.19 15.44
C ASN A 26 0.68 -12.15 15.33
N LEU A 27 -0.54 -12.60 15.05
CA LEU A 27 -1.71 -11.72 14.88
C LEU A 27 -2.21 -11.08 16.19
N HIS A 28 -1.92 -11.69 17.34
CA HIS A 28 -2.49 -11.30 18.62
C HIS A 28 -2.00 -9.92 19.08
N GLY A 29 -2.92 -9.06 19.47
CA GLY A 29 -2.64 -7.71 19.98
C GLY A 29 -2.09 -6.72 18.95
N ARG A 30 -2.17 -7.02 17.64
CA ARG A 30 -1.67 -6.16 16.57
C ARG A 30 -2.78 -5.62 15.69
N ILE A 31 -2.57 -4.43 15.14
CA ILE A 31 -3.38 -3.90 14.05
C ILE A 31 -3.11 -4.74 12.81
N ARG A 32 -4.18 -5.29 12.25
CA ARG A 32 -4.16 -6.18 11.09
C ARG A 32 -4.45 -5.39 9.84
N VAL A 33 -3.50 -5.37 8.91
CA VAL A 33 -3.60 -4.69 7.62
C VAL A 33 -3.60 -5.73 6.50
N ALA A 34 -4.63 -5.72 5.67
CA ALA A 34 -4.68 -6.49 4.44
C ALA A 34 -4.14 -5.60 3.31
N LEU A 35 -2.93 -5.89 2.82
CA LEU A 35 -2.38 -5.19 1.67
C LEU A 35 -2.77 -5.93 0.39
N VAL A 36 -3.67 -5.31 -0.37
CA VAL A 36 -4.30 -5.90 -1.54
C VAL A 36 -3.67 -5.33 -2.80
N TYR A 37 -3.09 -6.21 -3.63
CA TYR A 37 -2.84 -5.88 -5.01
C TYR A 37 -4.05 -6.36 -5.82
N PRO A 38 -4.84 -5.46 -6.43
CA PRO A 38 -6.05 -5.81 -7.19
C PRO A 38 -5.75 -6.47 -8.55
N ASN A 39 -4.83 -7.43 -8.57
CA ASN A 39 -4.46 -8.22 -9.73
C ASN A 39 -3.87 -9.55 -9.25
N THR A 40 -3.41 -10.36 -10.18
CA THR A 40 -2.78 -11.66 -9.90
C THR A 40 -1.52 -11.51 -9.05
N TYR A 41 -1.18 -12.58 -8.32
CA TYR A 41 0.07 -12.67 -7.55
C TYR A 41 1.29 -12.30 -8.39
N HIS A 42 1.42 -12.89 -9.58
CA HIS A 42 2.55 -12.66 -10.48
C HIS A 42 2.74 -11.18 -10.82
N VAL A 43 1.65 -10.45 -11.10
CA VAL A 43 1.70 -9.01 -11.40
C VAL A 43 2.04 -8.21 -10.14
N GLY A 44 1.37 -8.47 -9.01
CA GLY A 44 1.60 -7.72 -7.79
C GLY A 44 2.99 -7.93 -7.20
N MET A 45 3.53 -9.14 -7.27
CA MET A 45 4.90 -9.43 -6.84
C MET A 45 5.96 -8.91 -7.82
N SER A 46 5.59 -8.58 -9.05
CA SER A 46 6.47 -7.84 -9.98
C SER A 46 6.52 -6.32 -9.68
N ASN A 47 5.75 -5.83 -8.70
CA ASN A 47 5.63 -4.42 -8.38
C ASN A 47 6.45 -4.04 -7.13
N LEU A 48 7.55 -3.31 -7.35
CA LEU A 48 8.43 -2.85 -6.27
C LEU A 48 7.72 -1.93 -5.26
N GLY A 49 6.78 -1.10 -5.73
CA GLY A 49 6.00 -0.22 -4.85
C GLY A 49 5.14 -1.01 -3.87
N PHE A 50 4.46 -2.06 -4.33
CA PHE A 50 3.69 -2.97 -3.49
C PHE A 50 4.57 -3.68 -2.46
N GLN A 51 5.71 -4.24 -2.90
CA GLN A 51 6.66 -4.88 -1.99
C GLN A 51 7.22 -3.91 -0.94
N SER A 52 7.47 -2.67 -1.33
CA SER A 52 7.96 -1.62 -0.42
C SER A 52 6.93 -1.27 0.65
N VAL A 53 5.64 -1.14 0.28
CA VAL A 53 4.56 -0.90 1.25
C VAL A 53 4.41 -2.09 2.20
N TYR A 54 4.50 -3.32 1.69
CA TYR A 54 4.50 -4.53 2.52
C TYR A 54 5.61 -4.52 3.56
N TYR A 55 6.83 -4.18 3.15
CA TYR A 55 7.97 -4.05 4.07
C TYR A 55 7.74 -2.94 5.10
N LEU A 56 7.34 -1.74 4.67
CA LEU A 56 7.11 -0.60 5.57
C LEU A 56 6.05 -0.89 6.63
N LEU A 57 4.92 -1.49 6.24
CA LEU A 57 3.87 -1.85 7.20
C LEU A 57 4.35 -2.90 8.20
N ASN A 58 5.11 -3.90 7.75
CA ASN A 58 5.67 -4.93 8.61
C ASN A 58 6.92 -4.47 9.39
N ALA A 59 7.49 -3.30 9.10
CA ALA A 59 8.52 -2.70 9.95
C ALA A 59 7.93 -2.05 11.22
N ILE A 60 6.62 -1.81 11.26
CA ILE A 60 5.94 -1.24 12.42
C ILE A 60 5.57 -2.36 13.42
N ASP A 61 6.03 -2.26 14.66
CA ASP A 61 5.97 -3.35 15.66
C ASP A 61 4.56 -3.81 16.03
N ASN A 62 3.64 -2.87 16.22
CA ASN A 62 2.24 -3.12 16.58
C ASN A 62 1.36 -3.48 15.38
N LEU A 63 1.94 -3.63 14.19
CA LEU A 63 1.25 -4.00 12.96
C LEU A 63 1.62 -5.39 12.47
N VAL A 64 0.65 -6.04 11.83
CA VAL A 64 0.84 -7.20 10.97
C VAL A 64 0.19 -6.92 9.62
N CYS A 65 0.98 -7.04 8.56
CA CYS A 65 0.52 -6.85 7.19
C CYS A 65 0.61 -8.17 6.42
N GLU A 66 -0.52 -8.56 5.83
CA GLU A 66 -0.64 -9.77 5.02
C GLU A 66 -1.07 -9.41 3.59
N ARG A 67 -0.62 -10.20 2.61
CA ARG A 67 -0.80 -9.92 1.18
C ARG A 67 -2.02 -10.62 0.62
N PHE A 68 -2.73 -9.91 -0.26
CA PHE A 68 -3.91 -10.39 -0.96
C PHE A 68 -3.82 -10.08 -2.44
N PHE A 69 -4.34 -11.00 -3.26
CA PHE A 69 -4.31 -10.91 -4.71
C PHE A 69 -5.64 -11.40 -5.28
N LEU A 70 -6.00 -10.90 -6.46
CA LEU A 70 -7.14 -11.40 -7.23
C LEU A 70 -6.74 -12.72 -7.92
N PRO A 71 -7.47 -13.83 -7.73
CA PRO A 71 -7.16 -15.09 -8.43
C PRO A 71 -7.29 -14.97 -9.95
N ASN A 72 -6.40 -15.61 -10.72
CA ASN A 72 -6.35 -15.51 -12.20
C ASN A 72 -7.69 -15.81 -12.90
N ASN A 73 -8.47 -16.73 -12.36
CA ASN A 73 -9.78 -17.12 -12.90
C ASN A 73 -10.95 -16.33 -12.29
N ARG A 74 -10.69 -15.37 -11.40
CA ARG A 74 -11.68 -14.64 -10.59
C ARG A 74 -12.64 -15.55 -9.81
N ILE A 75 -12.27 -16.83 -9.65
CA ILE A 75 -13.08 -17.86 -9.00
C ILE A 75 -12.24 -18.44 -7.86
N GLY A 76 -12.63 -18.14 -6.63
CA GLY A 76 -11.97 -18.62 -5.43
C GLY A 76 -12.09 -17.61 -4.30
N ASN A 77 -11.89 -18.08 -3.08
CA ASN A 77 -11.91 -17.21 -1.92
C ASN A 77 -10.65 -16.34 -1.91
N ILE A 78 -10.84 -15.03 -1.76
CA ILE A 78 -9.74 -14.08 -1.57
C ILE A 78 -9.31 -14.18 -0.11
N THR A 79 -8.17 -14.83 0.11
CA THR A 79 -7.59 -15.03 1.44
C THR A 79 -6.13 -14.60 1.44
N SER A 80 -5.60 -14.24 2.61
CA SER A 80 -4.19 -13.86 2.70
C SER A 80 -3.26 -14.99 2.30
N ILE A 81 -2.11 -14.63 1.75
CA ILE A 81 -1.03 -15.58 1.47
C ILE A 81 -0.50 -16.19 2.77
N GLU A 82 -0.22 -15.34 3.77
CA GLU A 82 0.49 -15.71 4.99
C GLU A 82 -0.32 -16.63 5.92
N SER A 83 -1.58 -16.27 6.21
CA SER A 83 -2.42 -17.04 7.14
C SER A 83 -3.63 -17.70 6.49
N GLY A 84 -4.09 -17.24 5.32
CA GLY A 84 -5.36 -17.67 4.73
C GLY A 84 -6.58 -17.05 5.38
N SER A 85 -6.40 -15.93 6.08
CA SER A 85 -7.51 -15.19 6.67
C SER A 85 -8.30 -14.47 5.55
N PRO A 86 -9.65 -14.39 5.65
CA PRO A 86 -10.45 -13.53 4.79
C PRO A 86 -10.21 -12.05 5.09
N LEU A 87 -10.50 -11.17 4.11
CA LEU A 87 -10.33 -9.71 4.27
C LEU A 87 -11.13 -9.13 5.44
N THR A 88 -12.32 -9.68 5.74
CA THR A 88 -13.19 -9.24 6.84
C THR A 88 -12.56 -9.40 8.22
N ASN A 89 -11.47 -10.17 8.35
CA ASN A 89 -10.77 -10.35 9.62
C ASN A 89 -9.73 -9.25 9.90
N PHE A 90 -9.56 -8.28 9.00
CA PHE A 90 -8.57 -7.22 9.12
C PHE A 90 -9.21 -5.90 9.55
N HIS A 91 -8.43 -5.03 10.18
CA HIS A 91 -8.90 -3.72 10.62
C HIS A 91 -8.82 -2.70 9.48
N VAL A 92 -7.82 -2.86 8.60
CA VAL A 92 -7.61 -2.02 7.42
C VAL A 92 -7.46 -2.90 6.19
N VAL A 93 -8.16 -2.56 5.11
CA VAL A 93 -7.94 -3.11 3.76
C VAL A 93 -7.30 -2.02 2.92
N ALA A 94 -6.02 -2.20 2.58
CA ALA A 94 -5.20 -1.23 1.86
C ALA A 94 -4.98 -1.69 0.41
N PHE A 95 -5.64 -1.03 -0.55
CA PHE A 95 -5.44 -1.29 -1.97
C PHE A 95 -4.22 -0.54 -2.51
N SER A 96 -3.31 -1.26 -3.16
CA SER A 96 -2.18 -0.70 -3.89
C SER A 96 -2.48 -0.74 -5.40
N ILE A 97 -2.99 0.37 -5.93
CA ILE A 97 -3.52 0.43 -7.30
C ILE A 97 -2.49 1.07 -8.22
N SER A 98 -1.87 0.26 -9.07
CA SER A 98 -0.80 0.71 -9.96
C SER A 98 -1.29 1.11 -11.35
N PHE A 99 -2.41 0.54 -11.81
CA PHE A 99 -2.94 0.78 -13.14
C PHE A 99 -4.44 1.06 -13.08
N GLU A 100 -4.97 1.85 -13.99
CA GLU A 100 -6.38 2.25 -14.03
C GLU A 100 -7.31 1.04 -14.24
N ASN A 101 -6.86 0.02 -14.98
CA ASN A 101 -7.61 -1.22 -15.15
C ASN A 101 -7.85 -1.96 -13.83
N ASP A 102 -7.01 -1.73 -12.82
CA ASP A 102 -7.16 -2.34 -11.51
C ASP A 102 -8.30 -1.72 -10.68
N TYR A 103 -8.90 -0.61 -11.13
CA TYR A 103 -10.14 -0.08 -10.54
C TYR A 103 -11.27 -1.10 -10.64
N LEU A 104 -11.47 -1.71 -11.81
CA LEU A 104 -12.50 -2.72 -12.01
C LEU A 104 -12.22 -4.00 -11.22
N ASN A 105 -10.95 -4.38 -11.12
CA ASN A 105 -10.55 -5.52 -10.28
C ASN A 105 -10.83 -5.23 -8.79
N THR A 106 -10.60 -4.01 -8.32
CA THR A 106 -10.93 -3.58 -6.95
C THR A 106 -12.43 -3.77 -6.67
N LEU A 107 -13.30 -3.40 -7.61
CA LEU A 107 -14.75 -3.65 -7.50
C LEU A 107 -15.09 -5.15 -7.44
N SER A 108 -14.44 -5.96 -8.28
CA SER A 108 -14.61 -7.43 -8.27
C SER A 108 -14.19 -8.05 -6.93
N ILE A 109 -13.22 -7.46 -6.23
CA ILE A 109 -12.80 -7.89 -4.89
C ILE A 109 -13.89 -7.59 -3.86
N PHE A 110 -14.54 -6.43 -3.90
CA PHE A 110 -15.67 -6.14 -3.01
C PHE A 110 -16.82 -7.12 -3.19
N GLU A 111 -17.22 -7.40 -4.43
CA GLU A 111 -18.31 -8.33 -4.74
C GLU A 111 -18.08 -9.74 -4.17
N SER A 112 -16.83 -10.17 -4.04
CA SER A 112 -16.46 -11.52 -3.62
C SER A 112 -16.13 -11.67 -2.13
N THR A 113 -16.06 -10.57 -1.37
CA THR A 113 -15.49 -10.58 -0.01
C THR A 113 -16.47 -10.18 1.09
N GLY A 114 -17.71 -9.81 0.74
CA GLY A 114 -18.75 -9.45 1.70
C GLY A 114 -18.53 -8.10 2.40
N ILE A 115 -17.49 -7.35 2.00
CA ILE A 115 -17.29 -5.96 2.43
C ILE A 115 -18.26 -5.09 1.61
N PRO A 116 -19.10 -4.24 2.22
CA PRO A 116 -19.98 -3.35 1.49
C PRO A 116 -19.20 -2.50 0.48
N MET A 117 -19.68 -2.50 -0.77
CA MET A 117 -18.99 -1.88 -1.90
C MET A 117 -18.84 -0.38 -1.74
N LEU A 118 -19.94 0.31 -1.39
CA LEU A 118 -19.94 1.76 -1.19
C LEU A 118 -19.38 2.14 0.18
N SER A 119 -18.64 3.25 0.21
CA SER A 119 -17.99 3.79 1.40
C SER A 119 -18.99 4.23 2.49
N ASP A 120 -20.12 4.79 2.09
CA ASP A 120 -21.20 5.20 2.99
C ASP A 120 -21.97 4.02 3.60
N ALA A 121 -21.96 2.85 2.96
CA ALA A 121 -22.56 1.63 3.46
C ALA A 121 -21.68 0.89 4.51
N ARG A 122 -20.44 1.35 4.73
CA ARG A 122 -19.52 0.77 5.73
C ARG A 122 -19.57 1.53 7.06
N GLY A 123 -20.07 0.88 8.11
CA GLY A 123 -19.96 1.36 9.50
C GLY A 123 -18.69 0.89 10.23
N ASP A 124 -18.59 1.19 11.53
CA ASP A 124 -17.41 0.93 12.38
C ASP A 124 -17.07 -0.56 12.56
N SER A 125 -18.01 -1.47 12.27
CA SER A 125 -17.77 -2.92 12.30
C SER A 125 -17.04 -3.48 11.07
N HIS A 126 -16.88 -2.66 10.03
CA HIS A 126 -16.21 -3.05 8.79
C HIS A 126 -14.75 -2.57 8.80
N PRO A 127 -13.85 -3.22 8.04
CA PRO A 127 -12.50 -2.70 7.86
C PRO A 127 -12.53 -1.28 7.27
N LEU A 128 -11.60 -0.44 7.70
CA LEU A 128 -11.33 0.81 7.02
C LEU A 128 -10.70 0.49 5.65
N VAL A 129 -11.33 0.94 4.57
CA VAL A 129 -10.84 0.73 3.21
C VAL A 129 -10.01 1.93 2.77
N ILE A 130 -8.72 1.71 2.56
CA ILE A 130 -7.81 2.74 2.05
C ILE A 130 -7.23 2.36 0.69
N ALA A 131 -6.86 3.36 -0.12
CA ALA A 131 -6.20 3.11 -1.39
C ALA A 131 -5.03 4.06 -1.63
N GLY A 132 -3.99 3.56 -2.29
CA GLY A 132 -2.85 4.34 -2.75
C GLY A 132 -2.30 3.75 -4.03
N GLY A 133 -1.11 4.19 -4.44
CA GLY A 133 -0.50 3.78 -5.69
C GLY A 133 -0.68 4.82 -6.80
N ILE A 134 -0.04 4.58 -7.93
CA ILE A 134 0.16 5.64 -8.92
C ILE A 134 -1.11 6.03 -9.67
N ALA A 135 -2.03 5.08 -9.88
CA ALA A 135 -3.33 5.37 -10.48
C ALA A 135 -4.15 6.30 -9.56
N CYS A 136 -4.16 6.04 -8.25
CA CYS A 136 -4.82 6.89 -7.26
C CYS A 136 -4.19 8.29 -7.18
N ILE A 137 -2.87 8.38 -7.31
CA ILE A 137 -2.15 9.67 -7.36
C ILE A 137 -2.54 10.47 -8.60
N LEU A 138 -2.74 9.81 -9.75
CA LEU A 138 -3.15 10.47 -10.99
C LEU A 138 -4.56 11.03 -10.89
N ASN A 139 -5.50 10.19 -10.47
CA ASN A 139 -6.87 10.61 -10.23
C ASN A 139 -7.60 9.59 -9.33
N PRO A 140 -7.92 9.93 -8.07
CA PRO A 140 -8.65 9.03 -7.17
C PRO A 140 -10.16 9.01 -7.43
N GLU A 141 -10.72 10.02 -8.11
CA GLU A 141 -12.17 10.19 -8.28
C GLU A 141 -12.92 9.04 -8.96
N PRO A 142 -12.37 8.32 -9.95
CA PRO A 142 -13.08 7.22 -10.59
C PRO A 142 -13.53 6.11 -9.63
N ILE A 143 -12.88 5.99 -8.47
CA ILE A 143 -13.24 5.00 -7.44
C ILE A 143 -13.55 5.64 -6.07
N ALA A 144 -13.72 6.96 -5.99
CA ALA A 144 -13.87 7.67 -4.73
C ALA A 144 -15.08 7.21 -3.90
N SER A 145 -16.19 6.83 -4.54
CA SER A 145 -17.37 6.31 -3.85
C SER A 145 -17.14 4.97 -3.13
N PHE A 146 -16.08 4.24 -3.47
CA PHE A 146 -15.81 2.90 -2.93
C PHE A 146 -14.70 2.87 -1.87
N ILE A 147 -13.96 3.96 -1.69
CA ILE A 147 -12.79 4.02 -0.80
C ILE A 147 -13.07 5.01 0.35
N ASP A 148 -12.72 4.64 1.58
CA ASP A 148 -12.91 5.54 2.73
C ASP A 148 -11.84 6.64 2.76
N CYS A 149 -10.61 6.32 2.37
CA CYS A 149 -9.48 7.25 2.41
C CYS A 149 -8.38 6.90 1.41
N PHE A 150 -7.87 7.89 0.69
CA PHE A 150 -6.73 7.76 -0.20
C PHE A 150 -5.44 8.26 0.45
N LEU A 151 -4.36 7.52 0.24
CA LEU A 151 -2.99 7.90 0.60
C LEU A 151 -2.23 8.29 -0.67
N LEU A 152 -2.11 9.59 -0.90
CA LEU A 152 -1.56 10.19 -2.11
C LEU A 152 -0.12 10.64 -1.88
N GLY A 153 0.84 9.90 -2.44
CA GLY A 153 2.26 10.23 -2.39
C GLY A 153 3.15 9.03 -2.04
N ASP A 154 4.30 9.31 -1.44
CA ASP A 154 5.27 8.32 -1.00
C ASP A 154 4.78 7.59 0.25
N ALA A 155 4.70 6.27 0.16
CA ALA A 155 4.34 5.42 1.30
C ALA A 155 5.25 5.65 2.52
N GLN A 156 6.55 5.92 2.29
CA GLN A 156 7.53 6.23 3.34
C GLN A 156 7.17 7.47 4.17
N GLN A 157 6.33 8.38 3.68
CA GLN A 157 5.89 9.57 4.41
C GLN A 157 4.47 9.44 4.97
N LEU A 158 3.71 8.46 4.49
CA LEU A 158 2.29 8.32 4.79
C LEU A 158 2.03 7.21 5.80
N VAL A 159 2.67 6.04 5.64
CA VAL A 159 2.31 4.82 6.37
C VAL A 159 2.51 4.98 7.88
N GLU A 160 3.69 5.41 8.33
CA GLU A 160 3.99 5.55 9.76
C GLU A 160 3.10 6.64 10.41
N ASN A 161 2.97 7.80 9.76
CA ASN A 161 2.13 8.90 10.25
C ASN A 161 0.64 8.53 10.31
N PHE A 162 0.16 7.76 9.34
CA PHE A 162 -1.21 7.25 9.34
C PHE A 162 -1.45 6.29 10.52
N PHE A 163 -0.57 5.29 10.69
CA PHE A 163 -0.74 4.28 11.73
C PHE A 163 -0.35 4.74 13.13
N ALA A 164 0.38 5.86 13.26
CA ALA A 164 0.57 6.54 14.54
C ALA A 164 -0.73 7.15 15.09
N ILE A 165 -1.69 7.47 14.21
CA ILE A 165 -2.98 8.07 14.58
C ILE A 165 -4.10 7.02 14.57
N TYR A 166 -4.03 6.03 13.66
CA TYR A 166 -5.05 5.00 13.48
C TYR A 166 -5.32 4.22 14.77
N ASP A 167 -6.59 4.20 15.19
CA ASP A 167 -7.09 3.44 16.33
C ASP A 167 -8.28 2.57 15.86
N PRO A 168 -8.15 1.23 15.90
CA PRO A 168 -9.23 0.33 15.47
C PRO A 168 -10.46 0.35 16.39
N HIS A 169 -10.39 0.99 17.56
CA HIS A 169 -11.51 1.13 18.49
C HIS A 169 -12.24 2.47 18.37
N SER A 170 -11.73 3.39 17.53
CA SER A 170 -12.38 4.68 17.27
C SER A 170 -13.41 4.56 16.14
N SER A 171 -14.43 5.42 16.14
CA SER A 171 -15.37 5.46 15.02
C SER A 171 -14.69 5.92 13.74
N LYS A 172 -15.17 5.43 12.60
CA LYS A 172 -14.61 5.71 11.27
C LYS A 172 -14.53 7.21 11.01
N ASP A 173 -15.57 7.96 11.30
CA ASP A 173 -15.62 9.41 11.10
C ASP A 173 -14.60 10.14 11.99
N ALA A 174 -14.50 9.77 13.27
CA ALA A 174 -13.56 10.39 14.20
C ALA A 174 -12.11 10.17 13.79
N ILE A 175 -11.77 8.94 13.37
CA ILE A 175 -10.41 8.63 12.97
C ILE A 175 -10.03 9.30 11.63
N LEU A 176 -10.93 9.32 10.65
CA LEU A 176 -10.69 9.97 9.36
C LEU A 176 -10.49 11.48 9.51
N LYS A 177 -11.26 12.15 10.38
CA LYS A 177 -11.06 13.57 10.72
C LYS A 177 -9.67 13.81 11.29
N LYS A 178 -9.23 13.00 12.27
CA LYS A 178 -7.89 13.12 12.85
C LYS A 178 -6.80 12.93 11.81
N ILE A 179 -6.92 11.91 10.96
CA ILE A 179 -5.91 11.60 9.95
C ILE A 179 -5.81 12.75 8.92
N VAL A 180 -6.93 13.22 8.37
CA VAL A 180 -6.92 14.31 7.37
C VAL A 180 -6.31 15.60 7.92
N SER A 181 -6.54 15.92 9.20
CA SER A 181 -5.99 17.13 9.81
C SER A 181 -4.50 17.05 10.14
N ASN A 182 -3.92 15.85 10.25
CA ASN A 182 -2.55 15.68 10.75
C ASN A 182 -1.59 15.01 9.74
N VAL A 183 -2.12 14.37 8.69
CA VAL A 183 -1.31 13.64 7.71
C VAL A 183 -1.50 14.27 6.34
N HIS A 184 -0.45 14.91 5.83
CA HIS A 184 -0.42 15.43 4.47
C HIS A 184 -0.55 14.30 3.44
N GLY A 185 -1.17 14.57 2.29
CA GLY A 185 -1.39 13.58 1.23
C GLY A 185 -2.58 12.65 1.48
N VAL A 186 -3.37 12.89 2.52
CA VAL A 186 -4.60 12.14 2.77
C VAL A 186 -5.78 12.84 2.10
N TYR A 187 -6.55 12.07 1.34
CA TYR A 187 -7.80 12.54 0.72
C TYR A 187 -8.96 11.64 1.14
N VAL A 188 -10.01 12.22 1.74
CA VAL A 188 -11.23 11.51 2.16
C VAL A 188 -12.40 12.06 1.37
N PRO A 189 -12.95 11.30 0.40
CA PRO A 189 -14.00 11.81 -0.51
C PRO A 189 -15.24 12.35 0.19
N SER A 190 -15.69 11.68 1.26
CA SER A 190 -16.88 12.09 2.02
C SER A 190 -16.75 13.44 2.71
N PHE A 191 -15.55 14.03 2.74
CA PHE A 191 -15.28 15.33 3.34
C PHE A 191 -15.38 16.49 2.34
N TYR A 192 -15.81 16.23 1.12
CA TYR A 192 -16.00 17.25 0.08
C TYR A 192 -17.43 17.22 -0.45
N ASN A 193 -18.00 18.41 -0.64
CA ASN A 193 -19.29 18.58 -1.29
C ASN A 193 -19.03 18.98 -2.74
N VAL A 194 -19.36 18.06 -3.66
CA VAL A 194 -19.21 18.28 -5.11
C VAL A 194 -20.56 18.66 -5.70
N SER A 195 -20.60 19.75 -6.44
CA SER A 195 -21.77 20.12 -7.25
C SER A 195 -21.43 20.09 -8.74
N TYR A 196 -22.42 19.78 -9.56
CA TYR A 196 -22.26 19.61 -11.00
C TYR A 196 -23.11 20.64 -11.76
N ASN A 197 -22.64 21.02 -12.95
CA ASN A 197 -23.40 21.79 -13.92
C ASN A 197 -24.42 20.90 -14.63
N GLY A 198 -25.33 21.50 -15.41
CA GLY A 198 -26.32 20.74 -16.18
C GLY A 198 -25.72 19.82 -17.26
N ASP A 199 -24.45 20.01 -17.62
CA ASP A 199 -23.68 19.18 -18.55
C ASP A 199 -22.81 18.11 -17.86
N ASN A 200 -23.01 17.90 -16.54
CA ASN A 200 -22.24 16.99 -15.67
C ASN A 200 -20.75 17.35 -15.49
N THR A 201 -20.31 18.55 -15.89
CA THR A 201 -18.99 19.05 -15.47
C THR A 201 -19.01 19.49 -14.01
N ILE A 202 -17.86 19.45 -13.34
CA ILE A 202 -17.75 19.89 -11.94
C ILE A 202 -17.98 21.41 -11.88
N LYS A 203 -18.97 21.82 -11.08
CA LYS A 203 -19.28 23.22 -10.79
C LYS A 203 -18.52 23.71 -9.57
N SER A 204 -18.48 22.92 -8.50
CA SER A 204 -17.72 23.24 -7.30
C SER A 204 -17.26 22.00 -6.56
N PHE A 205 -16.16 22.13 -5.83
CA PHE A 205 -15.57 21.08 -5.01
C PHE A 205 -15.17 21.71 -3.66
N ILE A 206 -16.09 21.71 -2.71
CA ILE A 206 -15.96 22.50 -1.47
C ILE A 206 -15.61 21.57 -0.30
N PRO A 207 -14.48 21.79 0.40
CA PRO A 207 -14.15 21.01 1.59
C PRO A 207 -15.13 21.30 2.73
N LYS A 208 -15.43 20.29 3.55
CA LYS A 208 -15.98 20.48 4.89
C LYS A 208 -14.90 21.08 5.79
N SER A 209 -15.28 21.77 6.88
CA SER A 209 -14.43 22.70 7.65
C SER A 209 -13.05 22.20 8.13
N PHE A 210 -12.84 20.88 8.20
CA PHE A 210 -11.60 20.25 8.67
C PHE A 210 -10.76 19.61 7.56
N ALA A 211 -11.28 19.58 6.32
CA ALA A 211 -10.57 19.04 5.17
C ALA A 211 -9.82 20.15 4.41
N PRO A 212 -8.63 19.85 3.85
CA PRO A 212 -7.86 20.84 3.11
C PRO A 212 -8.54 21.18 1.78
N GLU A 213 -8.51 22.45 1.38
CA GLU A 213 -9.01 22.90 0.07
C GLU A 213 -8.23 22.27 -1.10
N THR A 214 -6.91 22.12 -0.94
CA THR A 214 -6.05 21.44 -1.92
C THR A 214 -5.28 20.31 -1.23
N ILE A 215 -5.45 19.09 -1.73
CA ILE A 215 -4.67 17.94 -1.29
C ILE A 215 -3.34 17.93 -2.04
N ARG A 216 -2.24 18.11 -1.32
CA ARG A 216 -0.89 17.96 -1.87
C ARG A 216 -0.37 16.56 -1.58
N HIS A 217 0.19 15.91 -2.60
CA HIS A 217 0.86 14.62 -2.42
C HIS A 217 1.96 14.71 -1.36
N SER A 218 2.03 13.71 -0.48
CA SER A 218 3.07 13.64 0.54
C SER A 218 4.33 13.03 -0.05
N ILE A 219 5.39 13.82 -0.17
CA ILE A 219 6.68 13.37 -0.70
C ILE A 219 7.78 13.73 0.29
N SER A 220 8.83 12.91 0.36
CA SER A 220 10.00 13.25 1.17
C SER A 220 10.61 14.57 0.69
N LYS A 221 10.83 15.48 1.64
CA LYS A 221 11.53 16.76 1.43
C LYS A 221 13.05 16.59 1.42
N ASP A 222 13.55 15.43 1.83
CA ASP A 222 14.98 15.14 1.83
C ASP A 222 15.50 15.00 0.40
N LYS A 223 16.69 15.57 0.17
CA LYS A 223 17.37 15.45 -1.13
C LYS A 223 17.86 14.03 -1.39
N THR A 224 18.13 13.27 -0.33
CA THR A 224 18.58 11.88 -0.39
C THR A 224 17.41 10.96 -0.10
N LEU A 225 17.04 10.15 -1.07
CA LEU A 225 15.99 9.15 -0.93
C LEU A 225 16.55 7.89 -0.25
N ASN A 226 15.78 7.30 0.67
CA ASN A 226 16.01 5.93 1.10
C ASN A 226 15.51 4.99 0.00
N PRO A 227 16.38 4.12 -0.57
CA PRO A 227 15.99 3.25 -1.67
C PRO A 227 14.86 2.30 -1.28
N ALA A 228 13.84 2.20 -2.11
CA ALA A 228 12.93 1.07 -2.10
C ALA A 228 13.65 -0.18 -2.64
N PHE A 229 13.34 -1.35 -2.09
CA PHE A 229 13.97 -2.61 -2.49
C PHE A 229 13.00 -3.79 -2.39
N SER A 230 13.33 -4.90 -3.06
CA SER A 230 12.51 -6.12 -3.01
C SER A 230 12.41 -6.64 -1.57
N ALA A 231 11.21 -6.62 -1.02
CA ALA A 231 10.91 -7.26 0.25
C ALA A 231 10.87 -8.79 0.10
N ILE A 232 10.50 -9.27 -1.10
CA ILE A 232 10.32 -10.69 -1.39
C ILE A 232 11.00 -11.01 -2.72
N ILE A 233 11.77 -12.09 -2.74
CA ILE A 233 12.36 -12.67 -3.94
C ILE A 233 11.62 -13.98 -4.23
N THR A 234 11.15 -14.17 -5.45
CA THR A 234 10.39 -15.35 -5.87
C THR A 234 10.55 -15.58 -7.38
N PRO A 235 10.53 -16.85 -7.85
CA PRO A 235 10.54 -17.15 -9.28
C PRO A 235 9.22 -16.82 -10.00
N ASP A 236 8.11 -16.66 -9.27
CA ASP A 236 6.78 -16.43 -9.88
C ASP A 236 6.48 -14.93 -10.05
N THR A 237 7.36 -14.24 -10.79
CA THR A 237 7.23 -12.83 -11.18
C THR A 237 7.88 -12.58 -12.52
N THR A 238 7.60 -11.43 -13.14
CA THR A 238 8.29 -10.97 -14.36
C THR A 238 9.81 -10.85 -14.14
N PHE A 239 10.23 -10.49 -12.93
CA PHE A 239 11.64 -10.35 -12.53
C PHE A 239 12.07 -11.53 -11.66
N ALA A 240 11.86 -12.75 -12.18
CA ALA A 240 12.11 -14.00 -11.46
C ALA A 240 13.47 -14.01 -10.77
N ASP A 241 13.48 -14.36 -9.48
CA ASP A 241 14.68 -14.47 -8.63
C ASP A 241 15.58 -13.21 -8.61
N THR A 242 15.04 -12.03 -8.95
CA THR A 242 15.79 -10.77 -9.03
C THR A 242 15.53 -9.89 -7.82
N PHE A 243 16.59 -9.31 -7.25
CA PHE A 243 16.49 -8.27 -6.21
C PHE A 243 16.46 -6.88 -6.86
N LEU A 244 15.31 -6.21 -6.76
CA LEU A 244 15.08 -4.89 -7.34
C LEU A 244 15.46 -3.80 -6.34
N ILE A 245 16.06 -2.72 -6.84
CA ILE A 245 16.41 -1.52 -6.04
C ILE A 245 15.98 -0.28 -6.83
N GLU A 246 15.17 0.58 -6.22
CA GLU A 246 14.83 1.90 -6.75
C GLU A 246 15.96 2.87 -6.42
N VAL A 247 16.75 3.27 -7.41
CA VAL A 247 17.85 4.23 -7.24
C VAL A 247 17.41 5.68 -7.41
N THR A 248 16.26 5.91 -8.04
CA THR A 248 15.71 7.23 -8.32
C THR A 248 14.19 7.19 -8.28
N LYS A 249 13.57 8.24 -7.75
CA LYS A 249 12.13 8.46 -7.84
C LYS A 249 11.83 9.72 -8.63
N GLY A 250 10.99 9.59 -9.65
CA GLY A 250 10.70 10.65 -10.62
C GLY A 250 11.75 10.77 -11.73
N CYS A 251 11.45 11.61 -12.72
CA CYS A 251 12.23 11.73 -13.95
C CYS A 251 12.51 13.21 -14.28
N PRO A 252 13.78 13.59 -14.57
CA PRO A 252 14.14 14.98 -14.86
C PRO A 252 13.74 15.45 -16.26
N HIS A 253 13.37 14.54 -17.17
CA HIS A 253 13.09 14.90 -18.57
C HIS A 253 11.77 15.66 -18.78
N GLY A 254 10.78 15.51 -17.89
CA GLY A 254 9.54 16.30 -17.93
C GLY A 254 8.73 16.20 -19.23
N CYS A 255 8.80 15.08 -19.95
CA CYS A 255 8.08 14.85 -21.20
C CYS A 255 6.57 15.09 -21.04
N ARG A 256 5.96 15.91 -21.90
CA ARG A 256 4.56 16.34 -21.80
C ARG A 256 3.53 15.21 -21.74
N PHE A 257 3.86 14.04 -22.29
CA PHE A 257 2.98 12.87 -22.32
C PHE A 257 3.15 11.95 -21.11
N CYS A 258 4.22 12.13 -20.30
CA CYS A 258 4.60 11.17 -19.28
C CYS A 258 4.13 11.62 -17.90
N SER A 259 3.10 10.97 -17.37
CA SER A 259 2.56 11.21 -16.03
C SER A 259 3.63 11.11 -14.93
N ALA A 260 4.49 10.10 -15.00
CA ALA A 260 5.59 9.90 -14.05
C ALA A 260 6.56 11.10 -13.98
N GLY A 261 6.69 11.84 -15.09
CA GLY A 261 7.50 13.06 -15.16
C GLY A 261 6.91 14.24 -14.40
N PHE A 262 5.64 14.19 -13.96
CA PHE A 262 4.95 15.26 -13.23
C PHE A 262 4.59 14.86 -11.81
N ILE A 263 3.99 13.69 -11.61
CA ILE A 263 3.47 13.25 -10.30
C ILE A 263 4.56 12.98 -9.25
N TYR A 264 5.78 12.65 -9.69
CA TYR A 264 6.91 12.39 -8.81
C TYR A 264 7.86 13.58 -8.66
N ARG A 265 7.46 14.79 -9.09
CA ARG A 265 8.34 15.96 -8.98
C ARG A 265 8.51 16.41 -7.52
N PRO A 266 9.71 16.90 -7.15
CA PRO A 266 10.93 16.90 -7.95
C PRO A 266 11.61 15.50 -8.02
N PRO A 267 12.39 15.20 -9.07
CA PRO A 267 13.20 13.98 -9.13
C PRO A 267 14.15 13.89 -7.93
N ARG A 268 14.22 12.71 -7.32
CA ARG A 268 15.03 12.44 -6.12
C ARG A 268 15.90 11.21 -6.34
N PHE A 269 17.11 11.24 -5.80
CA PHE A 269 18.14 10.24 -6.03
C PHE A 269 18.57 9.61 -4.70
N CYS A 270 18.87 8.32 -4.73
CA CYS A 270 19.47 7.63 -3.59
C CYS A 270 20.96 7.96 -3.50
N SER A 271 21.54 7.93 -2.31
CA SER A 271 22.99 8.03 -2.18
C SER A 271 23.67 6.74 -2.62
N TYR A 272 24.84 6.86 -3.24
CA TYR A 272 25.66 5.71 -3.63
C TYR A 272 25.92 4.76 -2.45
N SER A 273 26.25 5.30 -1.27
CA SER A 273 26.55 4.51 -0.08
C SER A 273 25.38 3.65 0.40
N LEU A 274 24.14 4.14 0.29
CA LEU A 274 22.95 3.37 0.64
C LEU A 274 22.72 2.23 -0.35
N VAL A 275 22.87 2.51 -1.65
CA VAL A 275 22.71 1.50 -2.71
C VAL A 275 23.81 0.43 -2.61
N GLU A 276 25.07 0.84 -2.40
CA GLU A 276 26.19 -0.09 -2.23
C GLU A 276 25.98 -1.00 -1.01
N ASN A 277 25.47 -0.45 0.09
CA ASN A 277 25.16 -1.22 1.29
C ASN A 277 24.05 -2.26 1.01
N LEU A 278 22.99 -1.89 0.29
CA LEU A 278 21.95 -2.85 -0.11
C LEU A 278 22.52 -3.98 -0.97
N ILE A 279 23.35 -3.66 -1.97
CA ILE A 279 23.97 -4.67 -2.85
C ILE A 279 24.83 -5.65 -2.04
N LYS A 280 25.59 -5.16 -1.05
CA LYS A 280 26.43 -5.99 -0.18
C LYS A 280 25.62 -6.90 0.77
N ASN A 281 24.35 -6.60 0.99
CA ASN A 281 23.48 -7.33 1.93
C ASN A 281 22.25 -7.95 1.23
N ILE A 282 22.33 -8.23 -0.07
CA ILE A 282 21.25 -8.94 -0.78
C ILE A 282 21.06 -10.32 -0.13
N PRO A 283 19.83 -10.69 0.25
CA PRO A 283 19.56 -12.02 0.83
C PRO A 283 19.95 -13.13 -0.14
N GLU A 284 20.81 -14.06 0.28
CA GLU A 284 21.10 -15.27 -0.50
C GLU A 284 20.04 -16.35 -0.23
N LYS A 285 19.75 -17.18 -1.25
CA LYS A 285 18.82 -18.34 -1.19
C LYS A 285 19.08 -19.34 -0.04
N LYS A 286 20.23 -19.25 0.65
CA LYS A 286 20.63 -20.16 1.73
C LYS A 286 20.04 -19.83 3.11
N GLU A 287 19.45 -18.66 3.32
CA GLU A 287 18.89 -18.26 4.62
C GLU A 287 17.36 -18.23 4.61
N THR A 288 16.72 -19.40 4.69
CA THR A 288 15.25 -19.54 4.81
C THR A 288 14.67 -19.06 6.16
N HIS A 289 15.50 -18.48 7.03
CA HIS A 289 15.08 -17.92 8.31
C HIS A 289 15.73 -16.54 8.51
N PHE A 290 15.18 -15.54 7.83
CA PHE A 290 15.58 -14.15 8.02
C PHE A 290 15.17 -13.69 9.44
N LYS A 291 16.09 -13.77 10.40
CA LYS A 291 15.93 -13.14 11.72
C LYS A 291 16.27 -11.65 11.59
N GLN A 292 15.24 -10.83 11.74
CA GLN A 292 15.18 -9.37 11.61
C GLN A 292 16.27 -8.58 12.39
N ASN A 293 16.94 -9.20 13.37
CA ASN A 293 17.90 -8.54 14.26
C ASN A 293 19.16 -7.96 13.58
N LYS A 294 19.53 -8.39 12.36
CA LYS A 294 20.78 -7.93 11.72
C LYS A 294 20.66 -6.64 10.91
N ILE A 295 19.47 -6.29 10.40
CA ILE A 295 19.29 -5.02 9.67
C ILE A 295 18.93 -3.89 10.65
N GLU A 296 18.08 -4.15 11.65
CA GLU A 296 17.71 -3.12 12.64
C GLU A 296 18.89 -2.62 13.49
N GLN A 297 19.91 -3.45 13.74
CA GLN A 297 21.08 -3.01 14.50
C GLN A 297 22.10 -2.20 13.69
N LYS A 298 22.09 -2.29 12.34
CA LYS A 298 22.98 -1.51 11.47
C LYS A 298 22.29 -0.35 10.74
N THR A 299 20.97 -0.34 10.67
CA THR A 299 20.17 0.68 9.96
C THR A 299 19.34 1.56 10.90
N LYS A 300 19.63 1.56 12.21
CA LYS A 300 19.20 2.62 13.15
C LYS A 300 19.90 3.94 12.82
N PHE A 301 19.57 4.53 11.67
CA PHE A 301 19.77 5.95 11.44
C PHE A 301 18.70 6.69 12.23
N ARG A 302 19.10 7.03 13.46
CA ARG A 302 18.42 7.96 14.37
C ARG A 302 17.98 9.18 13.55
N ILE A 303 16.67 9.35 13.37
CA ILE A 303 16.07 10.62 12.95
C ILE A 303 16.50 11.64 14.00
N LYS A 304 17.62 12.34 13.77
CA LYS A 304 17.97 13.53 14.53
C LYS A 304 17.08 14.64 13.97
N THR A 305 15.92 14.83 14.59
CA THR A 305 15.26 16.13 14.60
C THR A 305 16.24 17.11 15.25
N ASN A 306 17.00 17.86 14.44
CA ASN A 306 17.68 19.06 14.92
C ASN A 306 16.59 20.12 15.14
N ASN A 307 15.95 20.07 16.31
CA ASN A 307 15.39 21.27 16.92
C ASN A 307 16.59 22.06 17.46
N ASN A 308 16.93 23.15 16.79
CA ASN A 308 17.57 24.29 17.41
C ASN A 308 17.01 25.54 16.73
N ILE A 309 16.16 26.22 17.52
CA ILE A 309 15.91 27.67 17.62
C ILE A 309 15.96 28.47 16.31
#